data_AF-M1Z1Y5-F1
#
_entry.id   AF-M1Z1Y5-F1
#
_cell.length_a   1.000
_cell.length_b   1.000
_cell.length_c   1.000
_cell.angle_alpha   90.00
_cell.angle_beta   90.00
_cell.angle_gamma   90.00
#
_symmetry.space_group_name_H-M   'P 1'
#
loop_
_entity.id
_entity.type
_entity.pdbx_description
1 polymer ?
#
loop_
_entity_poly.entity_id
_entity_poly.type
_entity_poly.pdbx_seq_one_letter_code
_entity_poly.pdbx_strand_id
1 'polypeptide(L)'
;MGPVYFGLVLTVAWARKKATLAQLGFAREKWVRHGLVGGLPGLLLAGTVPLLDAFIENSGLNQTELFAGAENRAIALPSVATLALIGVGQVLFTPLIEQVYFTGFLLPALFRVGKPMTAIYFTAALFALVHFDIRLSLFLTGLVCSGLFYWTGTLWASLFFHMGCALGGWLVTYFYPRVVTFLAFLL
;
A
#
# COMPACT_ATOMS: atom_id res chain seq x y z
N MET A 1 -12.71 7.17 2.94
CA MET A 1 -13.35 7.39 1.63
C MET A 1 -12.68 6.44 0.64
N GLY A 2 -13.40 5.44 0.13
CA GLY A 2 -12.78 4.24 -0.44
C GLY A 2 -12.33 4.32 -1.91
N PRO A 3 -11.61 3.29 -2.40
CA PRO A 3 -11.11 3.18 -3.78
C PRO A 3 -12.20 3.18 -4.87
N VAL A 4 -13.48 3.17 -4.49
CA VAL A 4 -14.65 3.13 -5.38
C VAL A 4 -14.67 4.31 -6.37
N TYR A 5 -14.29 5.52 -5.93
CA TYR A 5 -14.25 6.69 -6.82
C TYR A 5 -13.16 6.54 -7.90
N PHE A 6 -11.99 6.01 -7.56
CA PHE A 6 -10.94 5.73 -8.55
C PHE A 6 -11.39 4.66 -9.55
N GLY A 7 -12.06 3.62 -9.06
CA GLY A 7 -12.70 2.62 -9.92
C GLY A 7 -13.64 3.24 -10.94
N LEU A 8 -14.52 4.15 -10.51
CA LEU A 8 -15.43 4.90 -11.39
C LEU A 8 -14.70 5.77 -12.43
N VAL A 9 -13.64 6.47 -12.03
CA VAL A 9 -12.84 7.27 -12.99
C VAL A 9 -12.16 6.36 -14.02
N LEU A 10 -11.62 5.22 -13.57
CA LEU A 10 -10.97 4.24 -14.45
C LEU A 10 -11.96 3.59 -15.41
N THR A 11 -13.17 3.24 -14.98
CA THR A 11 -14.19 2.68 -15.87
C THR A 11 -14.62 3.68 -16.95
N VAL A 12 -14.78 4.96 -16.60
CA VAL A 12 -15.07 6.02 -17.58
C VAL A 12 -13.91 6.23 -18.54
N ALA A 13 -12.66 6.27 -18.05
CA ALA A 13 -11.47 6.42 -18.89
C ALA A 13 -11.31 5.25 -19.88
N TRP A 14 -11.57 4.03 -19.40
CA TRP A 14 -11.53 2.82 -20.23
C TRP A 14 -12.67 2.77 -21.25
N ALA A 15 -13.90 3.10 -20.85
CA ALA A 15 -15.06 3.19 -21.76
C ALA A 15 -14.83 4.20 -22.90
N ARG A 16 -14.07 5.27 -22.63
CA ARG A 16 -13.67 6.27 -23.62
C ARG A 16 -12.42 5.89 -24.43
N LYS A 17 -11.92 4.65 -24.29
CA LYS A 17 -10.69 4.12 -24.93
C LYS A 17 -9.44 4.99 -24.68
N LYS A 18 -9.40 5.73 -23.56
CA LYS A 18 -8.28 6.61 -23.20
C LYS A 18 -7.18 5.90 -22.41
N ALA A 19 -7.38 4.63 -22.05
CA ALA A 19 -6.42 3.82 -21.32
C ALA A 19 -6.42 2.38 -21.84
N THR A 20 -5.24 1.87 -22.22
CA THR A 20 -4.99 0.46 -22.47
C THR A 20 -4.12 -0.14 -21.36
N LEU A 21 -4.16 -1.45 -21.16
CA LEU A 21 -3.33 -2.13 -20.14
C LEU A 21 -1.84 -1.82 -20.30
N ALA A 22 -1.35 -1.74 -21.54
CA ALA A 22 0.02 -1.38 -21.83
C ALA A 22 0.33 0.08 -21.45
N GLN A 23 -0.59 1.02 -21.71
CA GLN A 23 -0.44 2.42 -21.30
C GLN A 23 -0.46 2.61 -19.78
N LEU A 24 -1.17 1.73 -19.05
CA LEU A 24 -1.19 1.70 -17.59
C LEU A 24 0.07 1.04 -16.99
N GLY A 25 0.98 0.54 -17.82
CA GLY A 25 2.24 -0.07 -17.40
C GLY A 25 2.14 -1.57 -17.07
N PHE A 26 1.06 -2.26 -17.45
CA PHE A 26 1.02 -3.72 -17.38
C PHE A 26 1.80 -4.34 -18.54
N ALA A 27 3.02 -4.81 -18.25
CA ALA A 27 3.87 -5.52 -19.20
C ALA A 27 3.82 -7.03 -18.93
N ARG A 28 3.22 -7.81 -19.83
CA ARG A 28 2.98 -9.26 -19.64
C ARG A 28 4.27 -10.07 -19.46
N GLU A 29 5.37 -9.67 -20.08
CA GLU A 29 6.64 -10.42 -20.03
C GLU A 29 7.49 -10.10 -18.78
N LYS A 30 7.26 -8.93 -18.16
CA LYS A 30 8.11 -8.43 -17.06
C LYS A 30 7.49 -8.64 -15.67
N TRP A 31 6.32 -9.26 -15.60
CA TRP A 31 5.52 -9.34 -14.36
C TRP A 31 6.25 -10.06 -13.22
N VAL A 32 6.99 -11.14 -13.51
CA VAL A 32 7.77 -11.86 -12.49
C VAL A 32 8.93 -11.00 -12.00
N ARG A 33 9.81 -10.56 -12.91
CA ARG A 33 11.04 -9.84 -12.53
C ARG A 33 10.74 -8.53 -11.82
N HIS A 34 9.87 -7.70 -12.39
CA HIS A 34 9.52 -6.42 -11.77
C HIS A 34 8.58 -6.62 -10.60
N GLY A 35 7.79 -7.70 -10.59
CA GLY A 35 7.00 -8.03 -9.43
C GLY A 35 7.83 -8.45 -8.24
N LEU A 36 8.95 -9.16 -8.43
CA LEU A 36 9.90 -9.45 -7.36
C LEU A 36 10.60 -8.18 -6.85
N VAL A 37 10.94 -7.24 -7.74
CA VAL A 37 11.56 -5.96 -7.37
C VAL A 37 10.72 -5.18 -6.36
N GLY A 38 9.40 -5.17 -6.51
CA GLY A 38 8.51 -4.51 -5.53
C GLY A 38 8.03 -5.45 -4.41
N GLY A 39 7.74 -6.69 -4.76
CA GLY A 39 7.18 -7.69 -3.85
C GLY A 39 8.15 -8.09 -2.74
N LEU A 40 9.45 -8.24 -3.03
CA LEU A 40 10.45 -8.55 -2.00
C LEU A 40 10.52 -7.47 -0.91
N PRO A 41 10.75 -6.17 -1.21
CA PRO A 41 10.74 -5.15 -0.17
C PRO A 41 9.37 -5.03 0.52
N GLY A 42 8.26 -5.17 -0.20
CA GLY A 42 6.92 -5.17 0.41
C GLY A 42 6.71 -6.32 1.41
N LEU A 43 7.12 -7.54 1.06
CA LEU A 43 7.05 -8.71 1.94
C LEU A 43 8.03 -8.61 3.10
N LEU A 44 9.23 -8.05 2.88
CA LEU A 44 10.19 -7.79 3.96
C LEU A 44 9.58 -6.85 5.00
N LEU A 45 8.94 -5.75 4.55
CA LEU A 45 8.23 -4.83 5.44
C LEU A 45 7.10 -5.54 6.20
N ALA A 46 6.25 -6.32 5.52
CA ALA A 46 5.19 -7.08 6.19
C ALA A 46 5.76 -8.07 7.21
N GLY A 47 6.87 -8.75 6.88
CA GLY A 47 7.56 -9.70 7.73
C GLY A 47 8.20 -9.08 8.97
N THR A 48 8.50 -7.77 8.96
CA THR A 48 8.97 -7.08 10.17
C THR A 48 7.91 -7.02 11.27
N VAL A 49 6.62 -7.09 10.94
CA VAL A 49 5.52 -7.00 11.93
C VAL A 49 5.57 -8.13 12.97
N PRO A 50 5.53 -9.43 12.58
CA PRO A 50 5.64 -10.51 13.55
C PRO A 50 7.01 -10.55 14.25
N LEU A 51 8.09 -10.13 13.57
CA LEU A 51 9.42 -10.06 14.18
C LEU A 51 9.50 -8.98 15.27
N LEU A 52 8.87 -7.83 15.05
CA LEU A 52 8.77 -6.76 16.05
C LEU A 52 7.93 -7.19 17.24
N ASP A 53 6.81 -7.88 17.01
CA ASP A 53 5.99 -8.40 18.10
C ASP A 53 6.74 -9.46 18.93
N ALA A 54 7.42 -10.40 18.27
CA ALA A 54 8.28 -11.37 18.94
C ALA A 54 9.42 -10.70 19.71
N PHE A 55 10.00 -9.62 19.19
CA PHE A 55 11.00 -8.83 19.91
C PHE A 55 10.40 -8.16 21.16
N ILE A 56 9.22 -7.56 21.06
CA ILE A 56 8.51 -6.94 22.20
C ILE A 56 8.26 -7.95 23.31
N GLU A 57 7.84 -9.17 22.96
CA GLU A 57 7.58 -10.25 23.91
C GLU A 57 8.87 -10.77 24.55
N ASN A 58 9.88 -11.12 23.74
CA ASN A 58 11.13 -11.72 24.23
C ASN A 58 12.02 -10.74 25.00
N SER A 59 11.90 -9.43 24.76
CA SER A 59 12.62 -8.40 25.50
C SER A 59 11.97 -8.03 26.84
N GLY A 60 10.75 -8.50 27.11
CA GLY A 60 9.95 -8.09 28.27
C GLY A 60 9.38 -6.68 28.18
N LEU A 61 9.52 -6.00 27.02
CA LEU A 61 8.97 -4.66 26.80
C LEU A 61 7.45 -4.62 26.96
N ASN A 62 6.76 -5.74 26.67
CA ASN A 62 5.31 -5.87 26.87
C ASN A 62 4.85 -5.63 28.33
N GLN A 63 5.73 -5.74 29.33
CA GLN A 63 5.42 -5.47 30.74
C GLN A 63 5.63 -4.01 31.15
N THR A 64 6.13 -3.16 30.24
CA THR A 64 6.37 -1.75 30.54
C THR A 64 5.10 -0.92 30.35
N GLU A 65 5.03 0.21 31.06
CA GLU A 65 3.93 1.20 30.94
C GLU A 65 3.71 1.68 29.49
N LEU A 66 4.74 1.60 28.64
CA LEU A 66 4.64 1.95 27.22
C LEU A 66 3.62 1.09 26.46
N PHE A 67 3.44 -0.16 26.88
CA PHE A 67 2.51 -1.12 26.28
C PHE A 67 1.21 -1.29 27.07
N ALA A 68 1.02 -0.55 28.16
CA ALA A 68 -0.23 -0.57 28.91
C ALA A 68 -1.42 -0.20 27.98
N GLY A 69 -2.44 -1.04 27.95
CA GLY A 69 -3.61 -0.84 27.08
C GLY A 69 -3.40 -1.22 25.62
N ALA A 70 -2.26 -1.82 25.24
CA ALA A 70 -2.05 -2.32 23.88
C ALA A 70 -3.05 -3.45 23.53
N GLU A 71 -3.45 -4.25 24.51
CA GLU A 71 -4.50 -5.25 24.44
C GLU A 71 -5.87 -4.66 24.09
N ASN A 72 -6.14 -3.40 24.47
CA ASN A 72 -7.40 -2.72 24.17
C ASN A 72 -7.47 -2.25 22.70
N ARG A 73 -6.36 -2.31 21.96
CA ARG A 73 -6.32 -2.01 20.52
C ARG A 73 -6.68 -3.22 19.67
N ALA A 74 -6.77 -4.41 20.27
CA ALA A 74 -7.21 -5.61 19.56
C ALA A 74 -8.66 -5.46 19.13
N ILE A 75 -8.92 -5.60 17.84
CA ILE A 75 -10.28 -5.63 17.32
C ILE A 75 -10.81 -7.06 17.49
N ALA A 76 -12.06 -7.21 17.95
CA ALA A 76 -12.72 -8.50 17.99
C ALA A 76 -12.68 -9.16 16.60
N LEU A 77 -12.03 -10.32 16.51
CA LEU A 77 -11.90 -11.02 15.24
C LEU A 77 -13.28 -11.42 14.73
N PRO A 78 -13.66 -11.01 13.51
CA PRO A 78 -14.90 -11.49 12.91
C PRO A 78 -14.74 -12.96 12.50
N SER A 79 -15.79 -13.55 11.92
CA SER A 79 -15.69 -14.91 11.39
C SER A 79 -14.51 -15.04 10.42
N VAL A 80 -13.90 -16.23 10.33
CA VAL A 80 -12.77 -16.51 9.41
C VAL A 80 -13.10 -16.10 7.97
N ALA A 81 -14.33 -16.37 7.52
CA ALA A 81 -14.80 -15.99 6.19
C ALA A 81 -14.83 -14.46 6.01
N THR A 82 -15.33 -13.73 7.00
CA THR A 82 -15.36 -12.26 6.99
C THR A 82 -13.95 -11.67 7.02
N LEU A 83 -13.07 -12.22 7.85
CA LEU A 83 -11.68 -11.77 7.97
C LEU A 83 -10.91 -11.99 6.66
N ALA A 84 -11.10 -13.14 6.01
CA ALA A 84 -10.52 -13.43 4.70
C ALA A 84 -11.04 -12.47 3.62
N LEU A 85 -12.34 -12.18 3.61
CA LEU A 85 -12.93 -11.23 2.67
C LEU A 85 -12.36 -9.82 2.85
N ILE A 86 -12.24 -9.35 4.09
CA ILE A 86 -11.61 -8.07 4.42
C ILE A 86 -10.15 -8.06 3.95
N GLY A 87 -9.39 -9.11 4.26
CA GLY A 87 -8.00 -9.24 3.85
C GLY A 87 -7.82 -9.18 2.35
N VAL A 88 -8.61 -9.93 1.58
CA VAL A 88 -8.59 -9.88 0.11
C VAL A 88 -8.91 -8.47 -0.41
N GLY A 89 -9.91 -7.80 0.15
CA GLY A 89 -10.28 -6.44 -0.21
C GLY A 89 -9.17 -5.41 0.06
N GLN A 90 -8.59 -5.45 1.26
CA GLN A 90 -7.58 -4.49 1.71
C GLN A 90 -6.19 -4.77 1.13
N VAL A 91 -5.78 -6.03 1.04
CA VAL A 91 -4.42 -6.42 0.64
C VAL A 91 -4.30 -6.52 -0.88
N LEU A 92 -5.35 -6.90 -1.60
CA LEU A 92 -5.27 -7.12 -3.06
C LEU A 92 -6.00 -6.05 -3.86
N PHE A 93 -7.32 -5.90 -3.62
CA PHE A 93 -8.15 -5.06 -4.48
C PHE A 93 -7.89 -3.57 -4.30
N THR A 94 -7.73 -3.11 -3.07
CA THR A 94 -7.48 -1.70 -2.76
C THR A 94 -6.15 -1.24 -3.39
N PRO A 95 -5.01 -1.93 -3.15
CA PRO A 95 -3.76 -1.64 -3.86
C PRO A 95 -3.87 -1.70 -5.38
N LEU A 96 -4.61 -2.66 -5.93
CA LEU A 96 -4.78 -2.76 -7.38
C LEU A 96 -5.44 -1.50 -7.96
N ILE A 97 -6.58 -1.09 -7.41
CA ILE A 97 -7.33 0.07 -7.90
C ILE A 97 -6.49 1.34 -7.75
N GLU A 98 -5.89 1.54 -6.59
CA GLU A 98 -5.11 2.73 -6.30
C GLU A 98 -3.86 2.83 -7.16
N GLN A 99 -3.12 1.73 -7.33
CA GLN A 99 -1.91 1.76 -8.15
C GLN A 99 -2.26 1.94 -9.63
N VAL A 100 -3.32 1.30 -10.15
CA VAL A 100 -3.78 1.56 -11.52
C VAL A 100 -4.13 3.04 -11.72
N TYR A 101 -4.76 3.68 -10.74
CA TYR A 101 -5.12 5.09 -10.82
C TYR A 101 -3.91 6.03 -10.66
N PHE A 102 -3.25 6.01 -9.51
CA PHE A 102 -2.19 6.97 -9.18
C PHE A 102 -0.94 6.73 -10.01
N THR A 103 -0.53 5.47 -10.14
CA THR A 103 0.75 5.11 -10.76
C THR A 103 0.60 4.77 -12.24
N GLY A 104 -0.48 4.08 -12.63
CA GLY A 104 -0.73 3.68 -14.01
C GLY A 104 -1.35 4.79 -14.87
N PHE A 105 -2.18 5.66 -14.29
CA PHE A 105 -2.94 6.67 -15.05
C PHE A 105 -2.45 8.10 -14.78
N LEU A 106 -2.44 8.53 -13.51
CA LEU A 106 -2.12 9.91 -13.13
C LEU A 106 -0.64 10.25 -13.32
N LEU A 107 0.27 9.42 -12.79
CA LEU A 107 1.70 9.68 -12.84
C LEU A 107 2.25 9.82 -14.28
N PRO A 108 1.89 8.95 -15.25
CA PRO A 108 2.31 9.13 -16.65
C PRO A 108 1.75 10.40 -17.29
N ALA A 109 0.55 10.85 -16.90
CA ALA A 109 0.01 12.12 -17.37
C ALA A 109 0.85 13.30 -16.84
N LEU A 110 1.26 13.24 -15.56
CA LEU A 110 2.12 14.25 -14.94
C LEU A 110 3.54 14.28 -15.53
N PHE A 111 4.10 13.13 -15.92
CA PHE A 111 5.38 13.07 -16.63
C PHE A 111 5.37 13.78 -17.98
N ARG A 112 4.21 13.91 -18.65
CA ARG A 112 4.11 14.62 -19.93
C ARG A 112 4.13 16.14 -19.80
N VAL A 113 3.84 16.67 -18.61
CA VAL A 113 3.65 18.11 -18.38
C VAL A 113 4.68 18.71 -17.42
N GLY A 114 5.57 17.90 -16.82
CA GLY A 114 6.50 18.38 -15.81
C GLY A 114 7.73 17.50 -15.61
N LYS A 115 8.59 17.90 -14.65
CA LYS A 115 9.81 17.16 -14.31
C LYS A 115 9.47 15.85 -13.59
N PRO A 116 10.16 14.73 -13.87
CA PRO A 116 9.84 13.43 -13.27
C PRO A 116 9.80 13.43 -11.74
N MET A 117 10.78 14.05 -11.08
CA MET A 117 10.82 14.10 -9.61
C MET A 117 9.64 14.86 -9.02
N THR A 118 9.25 16.00 -9.63
CA THR A 118 8.08 16.76 -9.21
C THR A 118 6.80 15.94 -9.36
N ALA A 119 6.65 15.19 -10.45
CA ALA A 119 5.50 14.31 -10.67
C ALA A 119 5.42 13.17 -9.64
N ILE A 120 6.58 12.61 -9.25
CA ILE A 120 6.67 11.57 -8.20
C ILE A 120 6.22 12.13 -6.85
N TYR A 121 6.80 13.25 -6.39
CA TYR A 121 6.42 13.85 -5.11
C TYR A 121 4.96 14.32 -5.10
N PHE A 122 4.48 14.89 -6.19
CA PHE A 122 3.10 15.36 -6.30
C PHE A 122 2.10 14.20 -6.29
N THR A 123 2.37 13.12 -7.02
CA THR A 123 1.55 11.90 -6.97
C THR A 123 1.52 11.30 -5.55
N ALA A 124 2.66 11.25 -4.87
CA ALA A 124 2.75 10.77 -3.50
C ALA A 124 1.95 11.63 -2.51
N ALA A 125 2.04 12.96 -2.64
CA ALA A 125 1.27 13.90 -1.83
C ALA A 125 -0.24 13.73 -2.09
N LEU A 126 -0.67 13.66 -3.35
CA LEU A 126 -2.07 13.41 -3.69
C LEU A 126 -2.56 12.08 -3.14
N PHE A 127 -1.75 11.02 -3.26
CA PHE A 127 -2.06 9.70 -2.71
C PHE A 127 -2.33 9.78 -1.21
N ALA A 128 -1.54 10.52 -0.42
CA ALA A 128 -1.82 10.71 1.01
C ALA A 128 -3.08 11.56 1.25
N LEU A 129 -3.22 12.68 0.52
CA LEU A 129 -4.29 13.66 0.76
C LEU A 129 -5.69 13.13 0.45
N VAL A 130 -5.87 12.34 -0.61
CA VAL A 130 -7.18 11.78 -0.99
C VAL A 130 -7.76 10.80 0.03
N HIS A 131 -6.93 10.26 0.92
CA HIS A 131 -7.41 9.40 2.01
C HIS A 131 -8.07 10.22 3.13
N PHE A 132 -7.95 11.55 3.12
CA PHE A 132 -8.39 12.47 4.19
C PHE A 132 -7.78 12.14 5.56
N ASP A 133 -6.63 11.49 5.52
CA ASP A 133 -5.88 11.03 6.68
C ASP A 133 -4.39 11.10 6.32
N ILE A 134 -3.73 12.19 6.73
CA ILE A 134 -2.37 12.51 6.29
C ILE A 134 -1.39 11.69 7.12
N ARG A 135 -1.20 10.45 6.71
CA ARG A 135 -0.26 9.52 7.34
C ARG A 135 1.04 9.47 6.59
N LEU A 136 2.14 9.42 7.34
CA LEU A 136 3.46 9.27 6.77
C LEU A 136 3.56 7.98 5.94
N SER A 137 2.90 6.89 6.36
CA SER A 137 2.87 5.63 5.60
C SER A 137 2.27 5.78 4.21
N LEU A 138 1.16 6.52 4.08
CA LEU A 138 0.50 6.72 2.79
C LEU A 138 1.38 7.54 1.85
N PHE A 139 1.99 8.61 2.34
CA PHE A 139 2.92 9.42 1.55
C PHE A 139 4.14 8.59 1.10
N LEU A 140 4.77 7.86 2.01
CA LEU A 140 5.92 7.01 1.69
C LEU A 140 5.55 5.88 0.71
N THR A 141 4.37 5.28 0.86
CA THR A 141 3.85 4.27 -0.07
C THR A 141 3.69 4.87 -1.47
N GLY A 142 3.02 6.01 -1.59
CA GLY A 142 2.86 6.72 -2.86
C GLY A 142 4.21 7.10 -3.49
N LEU A 143 5.16 7.53 -2.67
CA LEU A 143 6.51 7.92 -3.10
C LEU A 143 7.29 6.72 -3.65
N VAL A 144 7.36 5.62 -2.90
CA VAL A 144 8.07 4.41 -3.32
C VAL A 144 7.41 3.78 -4.53
N CYS A 145 6.07 3.67 -4.55
CA CYS A 145 5.35 3.16 -5.72
C CYS A 145 5.61 3.99 -6.98
N SER A 146 5.58 5.31 -6.88
CA SER A 146 5.86 6.20 -8.03
C SER A 146 7.31 6.08 -8.49
N GLY A 147 8.26 5.97 -7.55
CA GLY A 147 9.67 5.76 -7.83
C GLY A 147 9.96 4.40 -8.49
N LEU A 148 9.34 3.32 -8.00
CA LEU A 148 9.43 1.98 -8.60
C LEU A 148 8.89 1.98 -10.03
N PHE A 149 7.79 2.68 -10.29
CA PHE A 149 7.24 2.81 -11.64
C PHE A 149 8.18 3.60 -12.55
N TYR A 150 8.72 4.73 -12.06
CA TYR A 150 9.69 5.52 -12.80
C TYR A 150 10.94 4.70 -13.18
N TRP A 151 11.43 3.87 -12.26
CA TRP A 151 12.63 3.04 -12.49
C TRP A 151 12.37 1.84 -13.40
N THR A 152 11.24 1.14 -13.20
CA THR A 152 10.96 -0.13 -13.89
C THR A 152 10.15 0.05 -15.18
N GLY A 153 9.45 1.17 -15.33
CA GLY A 153 8.49 1.43 -16.39
C GLY A 153 7.26 0.51 -16.35
N THR A 154 7.00 -0.15 -15.22
CA THR A 154 5.89 -1.10 -15.10
C THR A 154 5.14 -0.95 -13.79
N LEU A 155 3.85 -1.27 -13.81
CA LEU A 155 2.99 -1.21 -12.63
C LEU A 155 3.24 -2.36 -11.65
N TRP A 156 3.79 -3.49 -12.11
CA TRP A 156 3.97 -4.69 -11.30
C TRP A 156 4.81 -4.44 -10.03
N ALA A 157 5.90 -3.69 -10.15
CA ALA A 157 6.74 -3.36 -9.00
C ALA A 157 5.95 -2.56 -7.95
N SER A 158 5.30 -1.47 -8.37
CA SER A 158 4.49 -0.63 -7.48
C SER A 158 3.32 -1.40 -6.86
N LEU A 159 2.65 -2.24 -7.64
CA LEU A 159 1.52 -3.04 -7.18
C LEU A 159 1.92 -4.03 -6.08
N PHE A 160 2.93 -4.87 -6.32
CA PHE A 160 3.32 -5.88 -5.33
C PHE A 160 3.99 -5.26 -4.10
N PHE A 161 4.71 -4.14 -4.25
CA PHE A 161 5.20 -3.39 -3.09
C PHE A 161 4.04 -2.89 -2.22
N HIS A 162 3.03 -2.29 -2.84
CA HIS A 162 1.87 -1.77 -2.11
C HIS A 162 1.04 -2.89 -1.46
N MET A 163 0.85 -4.03 -2.14
CA MET A 163 0.21 -5.21 -1.55
C MET A 163 0.97 -5.70 -0.30
N GLY A 164 2.30 -5.69 -0.31
CA GLY A 164 3.10 -6.00 0.87
C GLY A 164 2.90 -5.00 2.02
N CYS A 165 2.87 -3.71 1.73
CA CYS A 165 2.57 -2.68 2.74
C CYS A 165 1.16 -2.86 3.33
N ALA A 166 0.16 -3.13 2.48
CA ALA A 166 -1.21 -3.37 2.89
C ALA A 166 -1.32 -4.66 3.73
N LEU A 167 -0.57 -5.71 3.40
CA LEU A 167 -0.46 -6.90 4.23
C LEU A 167 0.10 -6.57 5.61
N GLY A 168 1.17 -5.78 5.70
CA GLY A 168 1.72 -5.31 6.97
C GLY A 168 0.69 -4.57 7.82
N GLY A 169 -0.05 -3.62 7.23
CA GLY A 169 -1.12 -2.90 7.91
C GLY A 169 -2.26 -3.81 8.39
N TRP A 170 -2.65 -4.79 7.57
CA TRP A 170 -3.65 -5.81 7.93
C TRP A 170 -3.17 -6.68 9.10
N LEU A 171 -1.91 -7.12 9.09
CA LEU A 171 -1.31 -7.90 10.17
C LEU A 171 -1.28 -7.11 11.49
N VAL A 172 -0.86 -5.84 11.47
CA VAL A 172 -0.85 -4.97 12.65
C VAL A 172 -2.26 -4.80 13.23
N THR A 173 -3.25 -4.59 12.36
CA THR A 173 -4.63 -4.30 12.77
C THR A 173 -5.33 -5.50 13.41
N TYR A 174 -5.15 -6.71 12.85
CA TYR A 174 -5.94 -7.88 13.23
C TYR A 174 -5.17 -8.89 14.09
N PHE A 175 -3.84 -8.95 14.00
CA PHE A 175 -3.05 -10.02 14.64
C PHE A 175 -2.00 -9.50 15.62
N TYR A 176 -1.43 -8.31 15.37
CA TYR A 176 -0.31 -7.77 16.15
C TYR A 176 -0.56 -6.34 16.65
N PRO A 177 -1.63 -6.08 17.42
CA PRO A 177 -2.03 -4.73 17.85
C PRO A 177 -1.00 -4.05 18.77
N ARG A 178 -0.12 -4.81 19.43
CA ARG A 178 0.98 -4.26 20.25
C ARG A 178 1.99 -3.46 19.42
N VAL A 179 2.21 -3.87 18.17
CA VAL A 179 3.16 -3.22 17.25
C VAL A 179 2.72 -1.78 16.93
N VAL A 180 1.43 -1.46 17.06
CA VAL A 180 0.90 -0.09 16.92
C VAL A 180 1.63 0.88 17.84
N THR A 181 2.05 0.48 19.05
CA THR A 181 2.78 1.35 19.98
C THR A 181 4.04 1.95 19.34
N PHE A 182 4.76 1.17 18.53
CA PHE A 182 5.94 1.68 17.82
C PHE A 182 5.61 2.34 16.50
N LEU A 183 4.61 1.83 15.78
CA LEU A 183 4.29 2.28 14.43
C LEU A 183 3.21 3.37 14.39
N ALA A 184 2.76 3.90 15.53
CA ALA A 184 1.70 4.90 15.60
C ALA A 184 1.95 6.12 14.72
N PHE A 185 3.21 6.54 14.55
CA PHE A 185 3.57 7.67 13.68
C PHE A 185 3.43 7.36 12.18
N LEU A 186 3.32 6.08 11.81
CA LEU A 186 3.02 5.61 10.46
C LEU A 186 1.52 5.36 10.25
N LEU A 187 0.73 5.20 11.31
CA LEU A 187 -0.63 4.66 11.26
C LEU A 187 -1.74 5.69 11.26
#